data_AF-A0A493T8J8-F1
#
_entry.id   AF-A0A493T8J8-F1
#
_cell.length_a   1.000
_cell.length_b   1.000
_cell.length_c   1.000
_cell.angle_alpha   90.00
_cell.angle_beta   90.00
_cell.angle_gamma   90.00
#
_symmetry.space_group_name_H-M   'P 1'
#
loop_
_entity.id
_entity.type
_entity.pdbx_description
1 polymer ?
#
loop_
_entity_poly.entity_id
_entity_poly.type
_entity_poly.pdbx_seq_one_letter_code
_entity_poly.pdbx_strand_id
1 'polypeptide(L)'
;MDIDMDYERPNVETIKCVVVGDNAVGKTRLICARACNTTLTQYQLLATHVPTVWAIDQYRVCQEVLERSRDVVDEVSVSLRLWDTFGDHHKDRRFAYGR
;
A
#
# COMPACT_ATOMS: atom_id res chain seq x y z
N MET A 1 9.54 -19.12 -18.15
CA MET A 1 8.43 -18.58 -17.36
C MET A 1 8.73 -17.13 -17.19
N ASP A 2 8.02 -16.31 -17.96
CA ASP A 2 8.31 -14.91 -18.19
C ASP A 2 8.31 -14.15 -16.87
N ILE A 3 9.52 -13.81 -16.43
CA ILE A 3 9.77 -12.79 -15.42
C ILE A 3 9.49 -11.49 -16.15
N ASP A 4 8.20 -11.19 -16.37
CA ASP A 4 7.77 -9.89 -16.85
C ASP A 4 7.98 -8.94 -15.68
N MET A 5 9.25 -8.54 -15.59
CA MET A 5 9.80 -7.69 -14.58
C MET A 5 8.92 -6.45 -14.50
N ASP A 6 8.74 -6.02 -13.27
CA ASP A 6 8.32 -4.73 -12.73
C ASP A 6 8.86 -3.47 -13.45
N TYR A 7 9.46 -3.58 -14.64
CA TYR A 7 9.76 -2.47 -15.53
C TYR A 7 8.47 -1.78 -15.91
N GLU A 8 8.30 -0.59 -15.33
CA GLU A 8 7.68 0.59 -15.93
C GLU A 8 7.28 0.30 -17.36
N ARG A 9 6.00 -0.04 -17.55
CA ARG A 9 5.44 -0.14 -18.90
C ARG A 9 5.80 1.16 -19.59
N PRO A 10 6.36 1.11 -20.82
CA PRO A 10 6.61 2.34 -21.56
C PRO A 10 5.29 3.11 -21.61
N ASN A 11 5.33 4.38 -21.19
CA ASN A 11 4.19 5.29 -21.06
C ASN A 11 3.36 5.20 -19.75
N VAL A 12 3.86 4.58 -18.68
CA VAL A 12 3.23 4.68 -17.34
C VAL A 12 4.20 5.26 -16.32
N GLU A 13 3.86 6.44 -15.78
CA GLU A 13 4.64 7.12 -14.76
C GLU A 13 4.36 6.52 -13.37
N THR A 14 5.40 6.04 -12.68
CA THR A 14 5.25 5.45 -11.35
C THR A 14 5.33 6.52 -10.26
N ILE A 15 4.27 6.67 -9.47
CA ILE A 15 4.22 7.62 -8.35
C ILE A 15 4.44 6.88 -7.04
N LYS A 16 5.51 7.22 -6.32
CA LYS A 16 5.74 6.78 -4.95
C LYS A 16 5.00 7.71 -3.98
N CYS A 17 3.94 7.22 -3.34
CA CYS A 17 3.19 7.95 -2.32
C CYS A 17 3.43 7.34 -0.95
N VAL A 18 4.06 8.08 -0.04
CA VAL A 18 4.33 7.64 1.34
C VAL A 18 3.21 8.11 2.26
N VAL A 19 2.57 7.19 2.96
CA VAL A 19 1.49 7.49 3.91
C VAL A 19 2.08 7.57 5.31
N VAL A 20 1.98 8.74 5.95
CA VAL A 20 2.53 9.04 7.28
C VAL A 20 1.43 9.31 8.31
N GLY A 21 1.79 9.19 9.59
CA GLY A 21 0.90 9.44 10.72
C GLY A 21 1.20 8.51 11.90
N ASP A 22 0.66 8.85 13.06
CA ASP A 22 0.92 8.15 14.32
C ASP A 22 0.49 6.67 14.28
N ASN A 23 0.92 5.92 15.29
CA ASN A 23 0.47 4.55 15.48
C ASN A 23 -1.07 4.49 15.60
N ALA A 24 -1.69 3.43 15.08
CA ALA A 24 -3.13 3.18 15.14
C ALA A 24 -4.09 4.18 14.46
N VAL A 25 -3.61 5.21 13.74
CA VAL A 25 -4.50 6.16 13.02
C VAL A 25 -5.16 5.58 11.76
N GLY A 26 -4.87 4.33 11.41
CA GLY A 26 -5.54 3.63 10.30
C GLY A 26 -4.81 3.65 8.94
N LYS A 27 -3.52 4.02 8.88
CA LYS A 27 -2.72 4.07 7.64
C LYS A 27 -2.79 2.78 6.82
N THR A 28 -2.45 1.65 7.42
CA THR A 28 -2.47 0.34 6.75
C THR A 28 -3.88 -0.02 6.28
N ARG A 29 -4.91 0.32 7.07
CA ARG A 29 -6.31 0.08 6.71
C ARG A 29 -6.74 0.88 5.49
N LEU A 30 -6.36 2.16 5.44
CA LEU A 30 -6.61 3.03 4.30
C LEU A 30 -5.94 2.49 3.04
N ILE A 31 -4.68 2.06 3.15
CA ILE A 31 -3.93 1.48 2.04
C ILE A 31 -4.58 0.18 1.57
N CYS A 32 -4.89 -0.76 2.46
CA CYS A 32 -5.54 -2.02 2.10
C CYS A 32 -6.92 -1.78 1.46
N ALA A 33 -7.72 -0.85 1.99
CA ALA A 33 -9.01 -0.52 1.42
C ALA A 33 -8.89 -0.02 -0.03
N ARG A 34 -7.92 0.86 -0.30
CA ARG A 34 -7.64 1.37 -1.67
C ARG A 34 -7.02 0.31 -2.57
N ALA A 35 -5.93 -0.33 -2.15
CA ALA A 35 -5.16 -1.26 -2.96
C ALA A 35 -5.91 -2.57 -3.26
N CYS A 36 -6.71 -3.06 -2.30
CA CYS A 36 -7.49 -4.28 -2.44
C CYS A 36 -8.97 -4.03 -2.77
N ASN A 37 -9.36 -2.78 -3.04
CA ASN A 37 -10.76 -2.36 -3.26
C ASN A 37 -11.73 -2.97 -2.22
N THR A 38 -11.35 -2.90 -0.95
CA THR A 38 -12.07 -3.55 0.15
C THR A 38 -12.79 -2.50 0.99
N THR A 39 -14.08 -2.73 1.25
CA THR A 39 -14.82 -1.94 2.23
C THR A 39 -14.63 -2.54 3.62
N LEU A 40 -14.28 -1.70 4.60
CA LEU A 40 -14.18 -2.11 5.99
C LEU A 40 -15.49 -1.82 6.72
N THR A 41 -16.00 -2.81 7.45
CA THR A 41 -17.14 -2.61 8.35
C THR A 41 -16.72 -1.81 9.59
N GLN A 42 -17.69 -1.21 10.27
CA GLN A 42 -17.42 -0.53 11.54
C GLN A 42 -16.78 -1.46 12.58
N TYR A 43 -17.23 -2.72 12.65
CA TYR A 43 -16.62 -3.72 13.54
C TYR A 43 -15.16 -3.96 13.21
N GLN A 44 -14.82 -4.10 11.92
CA GLN A 44 -13.43 -4.22 11.51
C GLN A 44 -12.65 -2.96 11.93
N LEU A 45 -13.13 -1.75 11.64
CA LEU A 45 -12.47 -0.50 12.03
C LEU A 45 -12.21 -0.37 13.54
N LEU A 46 -13.07 -0.95 14.38
CA LEU A 46 -12.93 -0.93 15.85
C LEU A 46 -12.14 -2.11 16.44
N ALA A 47 -11.77 -3.10 15.63
CA ALA A 47 -10.99 -4.24 16.12
C ALA A 47 -9.62 -3.81 16.68
N THR A 48 -9.13 -4.57 17.67
CA THR A 48 -7.84 -4.33 18.34
C THR A 48 -6.72 -4.10 17.33
N HIS A 49 -6.00 -3.00 17.51
CA HIS A 49 -4.90 -2.63 16.63
C HIS A 49 -3.74 -3.64 16.73
N VAL A 50 -3.35 -4.19 15.58
CA VAL A 50 -2.10 -4.95 15.42
C VAL A 50 -1.15 -4.09 14.59
N PRO A 51 0.05 -3.73 15.11
CA PRO A 51 1.05 -3.02 14.33
C PRO A 51 1.43 -3.85 13.10
N THR A 52 1.09 -3.33 11.93
CA THR A 52 1.38 -3.94 10.63
C THR A 52 1.76 -2.85 9.66
N VAL A 53 2.46 -3.22 8.60
CA VAL A 53 2.84 -2.32 7.50
C VAL A 53 2.48 -3.02 6.19
N TRP A 54 1.83 -2.30 5.28
CA TRP A 54 1.66 -2.77 3.91
C TRP A 54 3.02 -2.90 3.22
N ALA A 55 3.39 -4.12 2.84
CA ALA A 55 4.62 -4.37 2.11
C ALA A 55 4.47 -3.89 0.66
N ILE A 56 5.45 -3.11 0.17
CA ILE A 56 5.43 -2.63 -1.21
C ILE A 56 5.46 -3.78 -2.23
N ASP A 57 6.00 -4.93 -1.87
CA ASP A 57 6.06 -6.13 -2.71
C ASP A 57 4.68 -6.65 -3.13
N GLN A 58 3.60 -6.26 -2.45
CA GLN A 58 2.22 -6.61 -2.83
C GLN A 58 1.90 -6.21 -4.28
N TYR A 59 2.48 -5.10 -4.74
CA TYR A 59 2.35 -4.62 -6.11
C TYR A 59 3.11 -5.44 -7.16
N ARG A 60 4.03 -6.31 -6.73
CA ARG A 60 4.76 -7.25 -7.59
C ARG A 60 4.10 -8.63 -7.58
N VAL A 61 3.67 -9.08 -6.41
CA VAL A 61 3.15 -10.44 -6.22
C VAL A 61 1.65 -10.57 -6.54
N CYS A 62 0.91 -9.47 -6.54
CA CYS A 62 -0.52 -9.47 -6.83
C CYS A 62 -0.84 -8.57 -8.04
N GLN A 63 -1.15 -9.18 -9.17
CA GLN A 63 -1.49 -8.46 -10.40
C GLN A 63 -2.73 -7.57 -10.24
N GLU A 64 -3.72 -8.00 -9.47
CA GLU A 64 -4.95 -7.22 -9.24
C GLU A 64 -4.66 -5.91 -8.48
N VAL A 65 -3.75 -5.95 -7.49
CA VAL A 65 -3.27 -4.78 -6.76
C VAL A 65 -2.48 -3.85 -7.70
N LEU A 66 -1.63 -4.40 -8.56
CA LEU A 66 -0.91 -3.65 -9.58
C LEU A 66 -1.86 -2.95 -10.55
N GLU A 67 -2.89 -3.63 -11.03
CA GLU A 67 -3.87 -3.07 -11.96
C GLU A 67 -4.67 -1.93 -11.32
N ARG A 68 -5.13 -2.10 -10.08
CA ARG A 68 -5.82 -1.06 -9.29
C ARG A 68 -4.96 0.15 -8.95
N SER A 69 -3.64 0.02 -9.04
CA SER A 69 -2.73 1.16 -8.85
C SER A 69 -2.76 2.14 -10.02
N ARG A 70 -3.26 1.71 -11.18
CA ARG A 70 -3.19 2.50 -12.42
C ARG A 70 -4.35 3.48 -12.50
N ASP A 71 -4.06 4.67 -13.00
CA ASP A 71 -5.04 5.73 -13.22
C ASP A 71 -4.58 6.64 -14.37
N VAL A 72 -5.43 7.57 -14.80
CA VAL A 72 -5.08 8.64 -15.74
C VAL A 72 -5.25 9.99 -15.04
N VAL A 73 -4.17 10.76 -14.98
CA VAL A 73 -4.15 12.10 -14.37
C VAL A 73 -3.61 13.06 -15.41
N ASP A 74 -4.40 14.06 -15.78
CA ASP A 74 -4.03 15.07 -16.78
C ASP A 74 -3.50 14.46 -18.10
N GLU A 75 -4.22 13.46 -18.63
CA GLU A 75 -3.87 12.68 -19.82
C GLU A 75 -2.58 11.83 -19.71
N VAL A 76 -1.99 11.73 -18.50
CA VAL A 76 -0.83 10.89 -18.22
C VAL A 76 -1.28 9.61 -17.53
N SER A 77 -0.90 8.46 -18.10
CA SER A 77 -1.08 7.18 -17.42
C SER A 77 -0.10 7.07 -16.25
N VAL A 78 -0.62 6.84 -15.05
CA VAL A 78 0.17 6.76 -13.82
C VAL A 78 -0.06 5.43 -13.10
N SER A 79 0.88 5.04 -12.24
CA SER A 79 0.74 3.94 -11.30
C SER A 79 1.08 4.42 -9.88
N LEU A 80 0.05 4.55 -9.04
CA LEU A 80 0.17 5.00 -7.66
C LEU A 80 0.61 3.85 -6.73
N ARG A 81 1.84 3.95 -6.22
CA ARG A 81 2.43 2.99 -5.28
C ARG A 81 2.35 3.55 -3.87
N LEU A 82 1.50 2.96 -3.03
CA LEU A 82 1.35 3.36 -1.63
C LEU A 82 2.41 2.68 -0.76
N TRP A 83 3.20 3.49 -0.07
CA TRP A 83 4.23 3.06 0.89
C TRP A 83 3.74 3.36 2.29
N ASP A 84 3.46 2.30 3.05
CA ASP A 84 3.04 2.41 4.44
C ASP A 84 4.23 2.64 5.37
N THR A 85 3.98 3.34 6.47
CA THR A 85 5.00 3.70 7.45
C THR A 85 4.67 3.15 8.83
N PHE A 86 5.71 2.79 9.56
CA PHE A 86 5.58 2.45 10.96
C PHE A 86 5.40 3.73 11.80
N GLY A 87 4.22 3.89 12.40
CA GLY A 87 3.84 5.12 13.10
C GLY A 87 4.26 5.21 14.56
N ASP A 88 4.97 4.21 15.10
CA ASP A 88 5.47 4.26 16.48
C ASP A 88 6.91 4.82 16.49
N HIS A 89 7.01 6.13 16.71
CA HIS A 89 8.27 6.87 16.66
C HIS A 89 9.24 6.53 17.79
N HIS A 90 8.78 5.84 18.83
CA HIS A 90 9.59 5.47 19.98
C HIS A 90 10.04 4.00 19.95
N LYS A 91 9.62 3.24 18.94
CA LYS A 91 9.98 1.83 18.77
C LYS A 91 10.82 1.62 17.53
N ASP A 92 11.65 0.57 17.59
CA ASP A 92 12.37 0.10 16.42
C ASP A 92 11.38 -0.39 15.35
N ARG A 93 11.58 0.04 14.10
CA ARG A 93 10.74 -0.39 12.97
C ARG A 93 10.72 -1.92 12.76
N ARG A 94 11.65 -2.67 13.32
CA ARG A 94 11.63 -4.14 13.32
C ARG A 94 10.35 -4.71 13.93
N PHE A 95 9.69 -3.99 14.84
CA PHE A 95 8.39 -4.41 15.40
C PHE A 95 7.21 -4.24 14.42
N ALA A 96 7.42 -3.60 13.28
CA ALA A 96 6.40 -3.38 12.25
C ALA A 96 6.18 -4.60 11.34
N TYR A 97 7.18 -5.48 11.27
CA TYR A 97 7.17 -6.72 10.52
C TYR A 97 7.04 -7.83 11.56
N GLY A 98 5.88 -8.47 11.66
CA GLY A 98 5.64 -9.55 12.64
C GLY A 98 6.76 -10.60 12.64
N ARG A 99 6.96 -11.27 13.79
CA ARG A 99 7.85 -12.43 13.88
C ARG A 99 7.34 -13.61 13.09
#